data_AF-A0A950EZJ7-F1
#
_entry.id   AF-A0A950EZJ7-F1
#
_cell.length_a   1.000
_cell.length_b   1.000
_cell.length_c   1.000
_cell.angle_alpha   90.00
_cell.angle_beta   90.00
_cell.angle_gamma   90.00
#
_symmetry.space_group_name_H-M   'P 1'
#
loop_
_entity.id
_entity.type
_entity.pdbx_description
1 polymer ?
#
loop_
_entity_poly.entity_id
_entity_poly.type
_entity_poly.pdbx_seq_one_letter_code
_entity_poly.pdbx_strand_id
1 'polypeptide(L)'
;MSLAPPPERLQLPETLRDQLFDYRRLVWSIKMIEAVAAAIFGPLVAFLLMFLIDRVWDTPASIRLLLFVSAWVGTAIVPLAFYRWIWRNRRLEQLARLLGRSHPQIGDQLLGVIELVRSDAEQARSRALCEAAIHQVAQDASRRDFRAAVPNPRHRLWGWLVGAGAVCSLGLLAACPDAATNAWRRLLA
;
A
#
# COMPACT_ATOMS: atom_id res chain seq x y z
N MET A 1 9.45 -52.25 -1.19
CA MET A 1 9.62 -51.31 -0.06
C MET A 1 8.70 -50.12 -0.35
N SER A 2 7.47 -50.17 0.14
CA SER A 2 6.45 -49.14 -0.16
C SER A 2 6.78 -47.90 0.67
N LEU A 3 7.12 -46.79 0.01
CA LEU A 3 7.31 -45.51 0.68
C LEU A 3 5.93 -45.09 1.21
N ALA A 4 5.76 -45.08 2.53
CA ALA A 4 4.59 -44.47 3.15
C ALA A 4 4.45 -43.04 2.59
N PRO A 5 3.24 -42.60 2.19
CA PRO A 5 3.05 -41.23 1.73
C PRO A 5 3.60 -40.29 2.81
N PRO A 6 4.35 -39.24 2.43
CA PRO A 6 4.84 -38.28 3.41
C PRO A 6 3.65 -37.78 4.23
N PRO A 7 3.78 -37.67 5.56
CA PRO A 7 2.68 -37.23 6.41
C PRO A 7 2.14 -35.90 5.84
N GLU A 8 0.84 -35.86 5.55
CA GLU A 8 0.19 -34.64 5.08
C GLU A 8 0.41 -33.55 6.11
N ARG A 9 1.15 -32.50 5.72
CA ARG A 9 1.36 -31.32 6.53
C ARG A 9 0.02 -30.68 6.83
N LEU A 10 -0.20 -30.35 8.10
CA LEU A 10 -1.34 -29.53 8.50
C LEU A 10 -1.29 -28.22 7.71
N GLN A 11 -2.43 -27.80 7.15
CA GLN A 11 -2.54 -26.54 6.43
C GLN A 11 -3.30 -25.52 7.26
N LEU A 12 -3.08 -24.24 6.95
CA LEU A 12 -3.87 -23.17 7.54
C LEU A 12 -5.34 -23.33 7.10
N PRO A 13 -6.34 -23.14 7.98
CA PRO A 13 -7.74 -23.16 7.59
C PRO A 13 -7.99 -22.13 6.49
N GLU A 14 -8.71 -22.52 5.44
CA GLU A 14 -8.90 -21.67 4.26
C GLU A 14 -9.55 -20.33 4.62
N THR A 15 -10.46 -20.30 5.60
CA THR A 15 -11.08 -19.07 6.09
C THR A 15 -10.06 -18.06 6.64
N LEU A 16 -9.06 -18.53 7.40
CA LEU A 16 -8.01 -17.69 7.98
C LEU A 16 -7.05 -17.20 6.89
N ARG A 17 -6.75 -18.08 5.94
CA ARG A 17 -5.91 -17.77 4.78
C ARG A 17 -6.55 -16.71 3.90
N ASP A 18 -7.85 -16.83 3.62
CA ASP A 18 -8.63 -15.88 2.84
C ASP A 18 -8.68 -14.52 3.52
N GLN A 19 -8.91 -14.46 4.84
CA GLN A 19 -8.87 -13.22 5.60
C GLN A 19 -7.50 -12.51 5.51
N LEU A 20 -6.39 -13.26 5.57
CA LEU A 20 -5.05 -12.71 5.39
C LEU A 20 -4.81 -12.22 3.95
N PHE A 21 -5.36 -12.90 2.95
CA PHE A 21 -5.28 -12.47 1.56
C PHE A 21 -6.12 -11.24 1.26
N ASP A 22 -7.30 -11.14 1.86
CA ASP A 22 -8.14 -9.95 1.79
C ASP A 22 -7.45 -8.75 2.46
N TYR A 23 -6.87 -8.96 3.65
CA TYR A 23 -6.05 -7.94 4.32
C TYR A 23 -4.88 -7.49 3.44
N ARG A 24 -4.15 -8.45 2.82
CA ARG A 24 -3.08 -8.15 1.87
C ARG A 24 -3.57 -7.30 0.71
N ARG A 25 -4.69 -7.69 0.08
CA ARG A 25 -5.27 -6.98 -1.07
C ARG A 25 -5.64 -5.56 -0.67
N LEU A 26 -6.24 -5.35 0.49
CA LEU A 26 -6.61 -4.04 1.00
C LEU A 26 -5.39 -3.15 1.26
N VAL A 27 -4.37 -3.66 1.95
CA VAL A 27 -3.14 -2.90 2.21
C VAL A 27 -2.46 -2.52 0.89
N TRP A 28 -2.36 -3.46 -0.05
CA TRP A 28 -1.76 -3.20 -1.36
C TRP A 28 -2.56 -2.16 -2.14
N SER A 29 -3.87 -2.32 -2.27
CA SER A 29 -4.72 -1.39 -3.00
C SER A 29 -4.69 0.01 -2.38
N ILE A 30 -4.89 0.14 -1.06
CA ILE A 30 -4.92 1.45 -0.41
C ILE A 30 -3.57 2.15 -0.51
N LYS A 31 -2.46 1.44 -0.28
CA LYS A 31 -1.12 2.05 -0.33
C LYS A 31 -0.64 2.36 -1.74
N MET A 32 -1.05 1.58 -2.73
CA MET A 32 -0.81 1.90 -4.13
C MET A 32 -1.65 3.10 -4.58
N ILE A 33 -2.92 3.20 -4.17
CA ILE A 33 -3.76 4.38 -4.44
C ILE A 33 -3.13 5.63 -3.84
N GLU A 34 -2.67 5.59 -2.59
CA GLU A 34 -1.98 6.71 -1.95
C GLU A 34 -0.70 7.10 -2.70
N ALA A 35 0.11 6.13 -3.14
CA ALA A 35 1.35 6.39 -3.87
C ALA A 35 1.09 6.99 -5.25
N VAL A 36 0.10 6.47 -5.99
CA VAL A 36 -0.29 7.00 -7.30
C VAL A 36 -0.88 8.41 -7.15
N ALA A 37 -1.74 8.63 -6.15
CA ALA A 37 -2.29 9.95 -5.89
C ALA A 37 -1.19 10.97 -5.52
N ALA A 38 -0.21 10.57 -4.70
CA ALA A 38 0.96 11.41 -4.39
C ALA A 38 1.80 11.73 -5.64
N ALA A 39 1.99 10.74 -6.52
CA ALA A 39 2.70 10.92 -7.78
C ALA A 39 1.98 11.84 -8.77
N ILE A 40 0.65 11.87 -8.78
CA ILE A 40 -0.15 12.80 -9.59
C ILE A 40 -0.14 14.21 -8.97
N PHE A 41 -0.22 14.28 -7.64
CA PHE A 41 -0.28 15.55 -6.93
C PHE A 41 0.98 16.41 -7.12
N GLY A 42 2.17 15.80 -7.17
CA GLY A 42 3.44 16.50 -7.37
C GLY A 42 3.48 17.36 -8.64
N PRO A 43 3.33 16.77 -9.85
CA PRO A 43 3.26 17.51 -11.11
C PRO A 43 2.13 18.53 -11.14
N LEU A 44 0.99 18.22 -10.51
CA LEU A 44 -0.16 19.11 -10.48
C LEU A 44 0.13 20.38 -9.70
N VAL A 45 0.72 20.25 -8.50
CA VAL A 45 1.16 21.40 -7.70
C VAL A 45 2.27 22.16 -8.42
N ALA A 46 3.20 21.46 -9.06
CA ALA A 46 4.26 22.09 -9.84
C ALA A 46 3.69 22.97 -10.96
N PHE A 47 2.69 22.48 -11.70
CA PHE A 47 1.99 23.25 -12.72
C PHE A 47 1.28 24.48 -12.15
N LEU A 48 0.52 24.33 -11.05
CA LEU A 48 -0.20 25.45 -10.43
C LEU A 48 0.75 26.53 -9.91
N LEU A 49 1.86 26.13 -9.30
CA LEU A 49 2.89 27.06 -8.84
C LEU A 49 3.57 27.77 -10.01
N MET A 50 3.91 27.03 -11.08
CA MET A 50 4.48 27.61 -12.30
C MET A 50 3.56 28.68 -12.89
N PHE A 51 2.27 28.38 -13.01
CA PHE A 51 1.28 29.33 -13.52
C PHE A 51 1.18 30.58 -12.64
N LEU A 52 1.17 30.42 -11.32
CA LEU A 52 1.10 31.54 -10.39
C LEU A 52 2.36 32.41 -10.45
N ILE A 53 3.54 31.80 -10.58
CA ILE A 53 4.82 32.50 -10.67
C ILE A 53 4.95 33.25 -12.00
N ASP A 54 4.64 32.60 -13.14
CA ASP A 54 4.62 33.21 -14.48
C ASP A 54 3.69 34.45 -14.53
N ARG A 55 2.70 34.53 -13.65
CA ARG A 55 1.78 35.68 -13.59
C ARG A 55 2.38 36.90 -12.89
N VAL A 56 3.31 36.71 -11.96
CA VAL A 56 3.86 37.79 -11.13
C VAL A 56 5.28 38.17 -11.55
N TRP A 57 6.07 37.23 -12.08
CA TRP A 57 7.45 37.45 -12.54
C TRP A 57 7.78 36.61 -13.78
N ASP A 58 8.81 37.02 -14.53
CA ASP A 58 9.46 36.12 -15.50
C ASP A 58 10.08 34.94 -14.74
N THR A 59 9.59 33.73 -14.97
CA THR A 59 10.02 32.54 -14.22
C THR A 59 11.52 32.27 -14.43
N PRO A 60 12.37 32.38 -13.38
CA PRO A 60 13.78 32.08 -13.48
C PRO A 60 14.02 30.57 -13.65
N ALA A 61 15.06 30.21 -14.40
CA ALA A 61 15.35 28.82 -14.77
C ALA A 61 15.55 27.87 -13.57
N SER A 62 16.00 28.38 -12.43
CA SER A 62 16.19 27.62 -11.18
C SER A 62 14.87 27.13 -10.57
N ILE A 63 13.83 27.98 -10.57
CA ILE A 63 12.50 27.61 -10.06
C ILE A 63 11.89 26.52 -10.94
N ARG A 64 12.01 26.66 -12.26
CA ARG A 64 11.56 25.64 -13.20
C ARG A 64 12.24 24.29 -12.96
N LEU A 65 13.56 24.28 -12.79
CA LEU A 65 14.30 23.05 -12.50
C LEU A 65 13.87 22.41 -11.18
N LEU A 66 13.64 23.22 -10.14
CA LEU A 66 13.16 22.74 -8.84
C LEU A 66 11.78 22.09 -8.97
N LEU A 67 10.85 22.75 -9.67
CA LEU A 67 9.51 22.21 -9.93
C LEU A 67 9.55 20.91 -10.74
N PHE A 68 10.37 20.85 -11.79
CA PHE A 68 10.56 19.66 -12.59
C PHE A 68 11.15 18.49 -11.76
N VAL A 69 12.21 18.75 -10.99
CA VAL A 69 12.81 17.75 -10.10
C VAL A 69 11.80 17.26 -9.06
N SER A 70 10.99 18.16 -8.49
CA SER A 70 9.96 17.78 -7.51
C SER A 70 8.90 16.85 -8.10
N ALA A 71 8.52 17.05 -9.37
CA ALA A 71 7.59 16.18 -10.08
C ALA A 71 8.18 14.78 -10.32
N TRP A 72 9.46 14.70 -10.70
CA TRP A 72 10.18 13.43 -10.83
C TRP A 72 10.33 12.69 -9.50
N VAL A 73 10.68 13.40 -8.44
CA VAL A 73 10.77 12.83 -7.08
C VAL A 73 9.40 12.30 -6.63
N GLY A 74 8.32 13.04 -6.88
CA GLY A 74 6.95 12.58 -6.61
C GLY A 74 6.61 11.29 -7.35
N THR A 75 7.03 11.17 -8.61
CA THR A 75 6.82 9.95 -9.40
C THR A 75 7.63 8.77 -8.86
N ALA A 76 8.83 9.00 -8.33
CA ALA A 76 9.68 7.98 -7.72
C ALA A 76 9.06 7.34 -6.45
N ILE A 77 8.04 7.95 -5.86
CA ILE A 77 7.29 7.39 -4.72
C ILE A 77 6.59 6.09 -5.10
N VAL A 78 6.12 5.95 -6.35
CA VAL A 78 5.38 4.76 -6.82
C VAL A 78 6.24 3.48 -6.76
N PRO A 79 7.43 3.41 -7.39
CA PRO A 79 8.26 2.20 -7.31
C PRO A 79 8.73 1.90 -5.88
N LEU A 80 9.00 2.93 -5.06
CA LEU A 80 9.35 2.75 -3.65
C LEU A 80 8.18 2.16 -2.85
N ALA A 81 6.97 2.66 -3.07
CA ALA A 81 5.75 2.13 -2.46
C ALA A 81 5.47 0.69 -2.91
N PHE A 82 5.65 0.40 -4.20
CA PHE A 82 5.52 -0.95 -4.75
C PHE A 82 6.50 -1.91 -4.05
N TYR A 83 7.78 -1.57 -3.98
CA TYR A 83 8.78 -2.39 -3.31
C TYR A 83 8.43 -2.58 -1.82
N ARG A 84 8.08 -1.50 -1.12
CA ARG A 84 7.80 -1.54 0.32
C ARG A 84 6.52 -2.29 0.68
N TRP A 85 5.45 -2.17 -0.13
CA TRP A 85 4.14 -2.73 0.23
C TRP A 85 3.87 -4.06 -0.46
N ILE A 86 4.20 -4.20 -1.74
CA ILE A 86 3.98 -5.42 -2.51
C ILE A 86 5.14 -6.39 -2.32
N TRP A 87 6.39 -5.96 -2.55
CA TRP A 87 7.54 -6.88 -2.53
C TRP A 87 7.91 -7.36 -1.11
N ARG A 88 7.87 -6.45 -0.13
CA ARG A 88 8.26 -6.76 1.26
C ARG A 88 7.18 -7.45 2.10
N ASN A 89 5.91 -7.49 1.65
CA ASN A 89 4.81 -8.15 2.36
C ASN A 89 4.14 -9.24 1.50
N ARG A 90 4.95 -10.04 0.80
CA ARG A 90 4.45 -11.15 -0.04
C ARG A 90 4.07 -12.38 0.77
N ARG A 91 4.76 -12.59 1.90
CA ARG A 91 4.62 -13.81 2.71
C ARG A 91 3.62 -13.61 3.86
N LEU A 92 2.93 -14.68 4.25
CA LEU A 92 1.92 -14.65 5.32
C LEU A 92 2.53 -14.24 6.67
N GLU A 93 3.78 -14.63 6.97
CA GLU A 93 4.49 -14.23 8.19
C GLU A 93 4.79 -12.72 8.22
N GLN A 94 4.99 -12.12 7.05
CA GLN A 94 5.19 -10.66 6.95
C GLN A 94 3.88 -9.92 7.19
N LEU A 95 2.76 -10.47 6.70
CA LEU A 95 1.42 -9.93 6.93
C LEU A 95 1.00 -10.08 8.40
N ALA A 96 1.28 -11.22 9.04
CA ALA A 96 1.02 -11.42 10.47
C ALA A 96 1.78 -10.39 11.33
N ARG A 97 3.06 -10.14 11.02
CA ARG A 97 3.84 -9.08 11.67
C ARG A 97 3.33 -7.67 11.39
N LEU A 98 2.84 -7.41 10.17
CA LEU A 98 2.25 -6.13 9.82
C LEU A 98 0.94 -5.91 10.60
N LEU A 99 0.12 -6.95 10.69
CA LEU A 99 -1.13 -6.98 11.45
C LEU A 99 -0.87 -6.81 12.96
N GLY A 100 0.21 -7.41 13.47
CA GLY A 100 0.67 -7.28 14.86
C GLY A 100 0.96 -5.84 15.29
N ARG A 101 1.21 -4.91 14.36
CA ARG A 101 1.36 -3.49 14.70
C ARG A 101 0.05 -2.83 15.13
N SER A 102 -1.08 -3.31 14.61
CA SER A 102 -2.41 -2.79 14.94
C SER A 102 -3.12 -3.68 15.97
N HIS A 103 -2.90 -5.00 15.89
CA HIS A 103 -3.46 -6.02 16.77
C HIS A 103 -2.36 -6.98 17.26
N PRO A 104 -1.59 -6.61 18.31
CA PRO A 104 -0.43 -7.39 18.76
C PRO A 104 -0.76 -8.84 19.06
N GLN A 105 -1.81 -9.09 19.86
CA GLN A 105 -2.22 -10.44 20.27
C GLN A 105 -2.52 -11.35 19.08
N ILE A 106 -3.25 -10.86 18.08
CA ILE A 106 -3.62 -11.66 16.90
C ILE A 106 -2.43 -11.85 15.96
N GLY A 107 -1.58 -10.83 15.79
CA GLY A 107 -0.36 -10.95 15.00
C GLY A 107 0.56 -12.05 15.51
N ASP A 108 0.75 -12.13 16.83
CA ASP A 108 1.60 -13.15 17.45
C ASP A 108 1.00 -14.54 17.37
N GLN A 109 -0.31 -14.68 17.60
CA GLN A 109 -1.03 -15.96 17.44
C GLN A 109 -0.95 -16.49 16.00
N LEU A 110 -1.14 -15.62 15.01
CA LEU A 110 -1.04 -16.00 13.59
C LEU A 110 0.38 -16.39 13.21
N LEU A 111 1.38 -15.67 13.71
CA LEU A 111 2.78 -16.02 13.48
C LEU A 111 3.09 -17.40 14.07
N GLY A 112 2.66 -17.66 15.30
CA GLY A 112 2.82 -18.95 15.97
C GLY A 112 2.18 -20.09 15.19
N VAL A 113 0.95 -19.93 14.70
CA VAL A 113 0.27 -20.96 13.90
C VAL A 113 0.95 -21.19 12.55
N ILE A 114 1.45 -20.14 11.89
CA ILE A 114 2.22 -20.29 10.64
C ILE A 114 3.54 -21.05 10.90
N GLU A 115 4.19 -20.80 12.04
CA GLU A 115 5.40 -21.52 12.45
C GLU A 115 5.11 -23.00 12.78
N LEU A 116 4.00 -23.28 13.47
CA LEU A 116 3.49 -24.63 13.76
C LEU A 116 3.23 -25.43 12.48
N VAL A 117 2.54 -24.82 11.51
CA VAL A 117 2.25 -25.43 10.19
C VAL A 117 3.52 -25.71 9.38
N ARG A 118 4.59 -24.92 9.59
CA ARG A 118 5.87 -25.11 8.89
C ARG A 118 6.82 -26.08 9.61
N SER A 119 6.56 -26.42 10.88
CA SER A 119 7.42 -27.27 11.69
C SER A 119 6.96 -28.73 11.66
N ASP A 120 7.65 -29.56 10.87
CA ASP A 120 7.36 -31.00 10.78
C ASP A 120 7.62 -31.73 12.12
N ALA A 121 8.59 -31.25 12.91
CA ALA A 121 8.91 -31.82 14.22
C ALA A 121 7.79 -31.62 15.25
N GLU A 122 7.14 -30.46 15.25
CA GLU A 122 6.01 -30.16 16.13
C GLU A 122 4.78 -30.98 15.75
N GLN A 123 4.52 -31.13 14.45
CA GLN A 123 3.43 -31.97 13.94
C GLN A 123 3.66 -33.45 14.23
N ALA A 124 4.90 -33.93 14.14
CA ALA A 124 5.27 -35.29 14.52
C ALA A 124 5.13 -35.54 16.03
N ARG A 125 5.37 -34.51 16.86
CA ARG A 125 5.24 -34.61 18.32
C ARG A 125 3.78 -34.74 18.76
N SER A 126 2.89 -33.89 18.25
CA SER A 126 1.46 -34.00 18.54
C SER A 126 0.59 -33.26 17.52
N ARG A 127 0.11 -34.00 16.51
CA ARG A 127 -0.78 -33.46 15.47
C ARG A 127 -2.08 -32.88 16.05
N ALA A 128 -2.68 -33.54 17.03
CA ALA A 128 -3.93 -33.11 17.65
C ALA A 128 -3.81 -31.76 18.39
N LEU A 129 -2.68 -31.51 19.05
CA LEU A 129 -2.43 -30.22 19.71
C LEU A 129 -2.21 -29.10 18.69
N CYS A 130 -1.47 -29.37 17.61
CA CYS A 130 -1.30 -28.43 16.50
C CYS A 130 -2.65 -28.06 15.87
N GLU A 131 -3.51 -29.05 15.61
CA GLU A 131 -4.84 -28.85 15.05
C GLU A 131 -5.77 -28.04 15.98
N ALA A 132 -5.74 -28.34 17.28
CA ALA A 132 -6.50 -27.57 18.28
C ALA A 132 -6.04 -26.11 18.35
N ALA A 133 -4.72 -25.86 18.32
CA ALA A 133 -4.17 -24.51 18.32
C ALA A 133 -4.56 -23.73 17.04
N ILE A 134 -4.49 -24.39 15.89
CA ILE A 134 -4.95 -23.84 14.60
C ILE A 134 -6.43 -23.45 14.69
N HIS A 135 -7.29 -24.35 15.16
CA HIS A 135 -8.72 -24.10 15.29
C HIS A 135 -9.03 -22.97 16.26
N GLN A 136 -8.34 -22.91 17.40
CA GLN A 136 -8.50 -21.85 18.38
C GLN A 136 -8.17 -20.48 17.78
N VAL A 137 -7.02 -20.35 17.09
CA VAL A 137 -6.64 -19.09 16.44
C VAL A 137 -7.55 -18.74 15.27
N ALA A 138 -8.06 -19.73 14.53
CA ALA A 138 -9.03 -19.48 13.46
C ALA A 138 -10.36 -18.94 14.01
N GLN A 139 -10.89 -19.55 15.08
CA GLN A 139 -12.08 -19.03 15.78
C GLN A 139 -11.83 -17.61 16.30
N ASP A 140 -10.68 -17.38 16.93
CA ASP A 140 -10.29 -16.09 17.42
C ASP A 140 -10.19 -15.04 16.30
N ALA A 141 -9.52 -15.35 15.19
CA ALA A 141 -9.40 -14.47 14.04
C ALA A 141 -10.75 -14.14 13.42
N SER A 142 -11.65 -15.12 13.29
CA SER A 142 -12.99 -14.93 12.71
C SER A 142 -13.84 -13.89 13.42
N ARG A 143 -13.54 -13.58 14.69
CA ARG A 143 -14.26 -12.57 15.48
C ARG A 143 -13.73 -11.15 15.26
N ARG A 144 -12.58 -10.99 14.58
CA ARG A 144 -11.93 -9.69 14.35
C ARG A 144 -12.03 -9.30 12.86
N ASP A 145 -12.21 -8.02 12.60
CA ASP A 145 -12.15 -7.46 11.25
C ASP A 145 -10.76 -6.89 10.95
N PHE A 146 -10.01 -7.55 10.05
CA PHE A 146 -8.68 -7.10 9.65
C PHE A 146 -8.68 -5.85 8.76
N ARG A 147 -9.84 -5.44 8.23
CA ARG A 147 -9.96 -4.24 7.38
C ARG A 147 -9.59 -2.96 8.14
N ALA A 148 -9.91 -2.89 9.42
CA ALA A 148 -9.58 -1.76 10.29
C ALA A 148 -8.08 -1.66 10.60
N ALA A 149 -7.30 -2.74 10.36
CA ALA A 149 -5.89 -2.80 10.68
C ALA A 149 -4.98 -2.21 9.59
N VAL A 150 -5.54 -1.67 8.51
CA VAL A 150 -4.76 -1.03 7.44
C VAL A 150 -4.03 0.21 8.01
N PRO A 151 -2.70 0.31 7.90
CA PRO A 151 -1.96 1.42 8.49
C PRO A 151 -2.37 2.77 7.89
N ASN A 152 -2.90 3.70 8.69
CA ASN A 152 -3.22 5.09 8.34
C ASN A 152 -3.77 5.27 6.90
N PRO A 153 -5.03 4.91 6.62
CA PRO A 153 -5.64 5.09 5.31
C PRO A 153 -5.89 6.58 5.03
N ARG A 154 -4.99 7.22 4.28
CA ARG A 154 -5.08 8.62 3.84
C ARG A 154 -5.55 8.77 2.39
N HIS A 155 -5.98 7.69 1.75
CA HIS A 155 -6.47 7.69 0.36
C HIS A 155 -7.58 8.73 0.11
N ARG A 156 -8.49 8.98 1.07
CA ARG A 156 -9.53 10.03 0.95
C ARG A 156 -8.95 11.43 0.89
N LEU A 157 -7.98 11.74 1.76
CA LEU A 157 -7.29 13.03 1.78
C LEU A 157 -6.56 13.24 0.45
N TRP A 158 -5.79 12.25 0.01
CA TRP A 158 -5.08 12.31 -1.26
C TRP A 158 -6.03 12.44 -2.46
N GLY A 159 -7.15 11.73 -2.44
CA GLY A 159 -8.21 11.88 -3.46
C GLY A 159 -8.78 13.29 -3.50
N TRP A 160 -9.03 13.91 -2.34
CA TRP A 160 -9.50 15.29 -2.26
C TRP A 160 -8.45 16.28 -2.75
N LEU A 161 -7.18 16.12 -2.36
CA LEU A 161 -6.08 16.99 -2.79
C LEU A 161 -5.87 16.94 -4.32
N VAL A 162 -5.85 15.74 -4.89
CA VAL A 162 -5.73 15.55 -6.34
C VAL A 162 -6.97 16.10 -7.05
N GLY A 163 -8.17 15.83 -6.53
CA GLY A 163 -9.43 16.30 -7.11
C GLY A 163 -9.54 17.83 -7.11
N ALA A 164 -9.29 18.48 -5.98
CA ALA A 164 -9.30 19.93 -5.86
C ALA A 164 -8.28 20.58 -6.80
N GLY A 165 -7.06 20.03 -6.82
CA GLY A 165 -6.02 20.47 -7.74
C GLY A 165 -6.42 20.33 -9.22
N ALA A 166 -7.03 19.21 -9.61
CA ALA A 166 -7.46 18.98 -10.98
C ALA A 166 -8.55 19.97 -11.40
N VAL A 167 -9.51 20.23 -10.52
CA VAL A 167 -10.57 21.24 -10.75
C VAL A 167 -9.96 22.63 -10.92
N CYS A 168 -8.98 23.02 -10.09
CA CYS A 168 -8.27 24.28 -10.24
C CYS A 168 -7.55 24.37 -11.60
N SER A 169 -6.80 23.34 -11.99
CA SER A 169 -6.09 23.31 -13.28
C SER A 169 -7.04 23.41 -14.48
N LEU A 170 -8.18 22.71 -14.44
CA LEU A 170 -9.21 22.79 -15.47
C LEU A 170 -9.87 24.18 -15.51
N GLY A 171 -10.14 24.78 -14.36
CA GLY A 171 -10.66 26.15 -14.27
C GLY A 171 -9.70 27.17 -14.89
N LEU A 172 -8.39 27.02 -14.66
CA LEU A 172 -7.37 27.88 -15.28
C LEU A 172 -7.30 27.69 -16.81
N LEU A 173 -7.39 26.45 -17.29
CA LEU A 173 -7.45 26.16 -18.72
C LEU A 173 -8.70 26.77 -19.39
N ALA A 174 -9.85 26.73 -18.71
CA ALA A 174 -11.09 27.31 -19.22
C ALA A 174 -11.07 28.86 -19.21
N ALA A 175 -10.48 29.47 -18.18
CA ALA A 175 -10.44 30.92 -18.04
C ALA A 175 -9.31 31.58 -18.86
N CYS A 176 -8.16 30.93 -18.99
CA CYS A 176 -6.96 31.48 -19.63
C CYS A 176 -6.19 30.40 -20.43
N PRO A 177 -6.74 29.92 -21.56
CA PRO A 177 -6.20 28.77 -22.30
C PRO A 177 -4.77 28.99 -22.81
N ASP A 178 -4.46 30.19 -23.32
CA ASP A 178 -3.13 30.51 -23.86
C ASP A 178 -2.06 30.60 -22.75
N ALA A 179 -2.43 31.13 -21.58
CA ALA A 179 -1.53 31.22 -20.44
C ALA A 179 -1.26 29.84 -19.82
N ALA A 180 -2.29 29.01 -19.71
CA ALA A 180 -2.17 27.65 -19.16
C ALA A 180 -1.35 26.74 -20.08
N THR A 181 -1.56 26.81 -21.40
CA THR A 181 -0.77 26.03 -22.37
C THR A 181 0.68 26.51 -22.47
N ASN A 182 0.94 27.81 -22.33
CA ASN A 182 2.30 28.33 -22.24
C ASN A 182 3.03 27.88 -20.97
N ALA A 183 2.39 27.92 -19.81
CA ALA A 183 2.96 27.41 -18.56
C ALA A 183 3.27 25.90 -18.66
N TRP A 184 2.37 25.13 -19.27
CA TRP A 184 2.59 23.69 -19.50
C TRP A 184 3.77 23.41 -20.43
N ARG A 185 3.87 24.13 -21.55
CA ARG A 185 5.02 24.01 -22.47
C ARG A 185 6.33 24.37 -21.79
N ARG A 186 6.34 25.40 -20.95
CA ARG A 186 7.53 25.82 -20.17
C ARG A 186 7.94 24.82 -19.11
N LEU A 187 7.00 24.05 -18.55
CA LEU A 187 7.31 22.98 -17.61
C LEU A 187 7.95 21.76 -18.31
N LEU A 188 7.61 21.52 -19.57
CA LEU A 188 8.11 20.38 -20.37
C LEU A 188 9.40 20.67 -21.15
N ALA A 189 9.73 21.96 -21.36
CA ALA A 189 10.95 22.42 -22.03
C ALA A 189 12.08 22.69 -21.03
#